data_AF-A0A956B0X1-F1
#
_entry.id   AF-A0A956B0X1-F1
#
_cell.length_a   1.000
_cell.length_b   1.000
_cell.length_c   1.000
_cell.angle_alpha   90.00
_cell.angle_beta   90.00
_cell.angle_gamma   90.00
#
_symmetry.space_group_name_H-M   'P 1'
#
loop_
_entity.id
_entity.type
_entity.pdbx_description
1 polymer ?
#
loop_
_entity_poly.entity_id
_entity_poly.type
_entity_poly.pdbx_seq_one_letter_code
_entity_poly.pdbx_strand_id
1 'polypeptide(L)'
;PAARALALYLAAVAAVFAALGWAVAAHQGELLDAALRFVLPEGWVPTAQVFAQGYVRDHLPAVINLWVSLIAVVVPAVTFPLKEIASARYERSARAGTAGWTPPPPQPPLMKQVVEEALLLVVFLALALGALRVSVTPGLAKLGGALTWVVLSVSFAVDFLGPTLVRHHVSPTDVYRTLGLRRPLHSLVFGAAWALPIWGMGKALPHLSPTVGFAALAAVNLGVFAGALLSGTLAGSRMVSAAKALRPSRFKGLGWAALLGLLLYNGAYFGGAVRAAWHATPVLKCTWRPVLSSVDWALPGLTDPSLRLRFDVEIHNPTGRTAQVGDNTVTLYHKGEAVTATRIPPFEVAPGARVTRPIALAVRPQAGLLGKAVKFAAAARRDGLWSATKANAASLADKTAYRVELALPLPTGRLVLPLYDGAGKP
;
A
#
# COMPACT_ATOMS: atom_id res chain seq x y z
N PRO A 1 35.56 -11.40 -16.60
CA PRO A 1 34.40 -12.32 -16.41
C PRO A 1 33.43 -11.85 -15.32
N ALA A 2 33.93 -11.46 -14.14
CA ALA A 2 33.11 -10.96 -13.03
C ALA A 2 32.35 -9.66 -13.39
N ALA A 3 33.03 -8.66 -13.96
CA ALA A 3 32.39 -7.40 -14.38
C ALA A 3 31.24 -7.61 -15.38
N ARG A 4 31.40 -8.51 -16.36
CA ARG A 4 30.33 -8.85 -17.31
C ARG A 4 29.12 -9.48 -16.61
N ALA A 5 29.35 -10.36 -15.63
CA ALA A 5 28.26 -10.98 -14.89
C ALA A 5 27.52 -9.98 -13.98
N LEU A 6 28.26 -9.06 -13.34
CA LEU A 6 27.68 -7.96 -12.59
C LEU A 6 26.83 -7.06 -13.51
N ALA A 7 27.35 -6.68 -14.69
CA ALA A 7 26.60 -5.87 -15.64
C ALA A 7 25.30 -6.56 -16.10
N LEU A 8 25.33 -7.86 -16.38
CA LEU A 8 24.12 -8.64 -16.72
C LEU A 8 23.11 -8.68 -15.56
N TYR A 9 23.58 -8.88 -14.33
CA TYR A 9 22.74 -8.82 -13.13
C TYR A 9 22.08 -7.44 -12.98
N LEU A 10 22.85 -6.36 -13.09
CA LEU A 10 22.31 -5.00 -12.96
C LEU A 10 21.36 -4.63 -14.10
N ALA A 11 21.62 -5.10 -15.32
CA ALA A 11 20.69 -4.95 -16.44
C ALA A 11 19.36 -5.67 -16.18
N ALA A 12 19.39 -6.88 -15.61
CA ALA A 12 18.18 -7.59 -15.24
C ALA A 12 17.42 -6.90 -14.10
N VAL A 13 18.12 -6.40 -13.08
CA VAL A 13 17.52 -5.58 -12.02
C VAL A 13 16.86 -4.33 -12.61
N ALA A 14 17.54 -3.62 -13.51
CA ALA A 14 17.01 -2.45 -14.18
C ALA A 14 15.76 -2.79 -15.02
N ALA A 15 15.77 -3.93 -15.71
CA ALA A 15 14.61 -4.41 -16.46
C ALA A 15 13.42 -4.73 -15.55
N VAL A 16 13.64 -5.36 -14.38
CA VAL A 16 12.58 -5.61 -13.39
C VAL A 16 12.02 -4.29 -12.86
N PHE A 17 12.87 -3.31 -12.53
CA PHE A 17 12.39 -1.98 -12.15
C PHE A 17 11.62 -1.31 -13.30
N ALA A 18 12.12 -1.32 -14.53
CA ALA A 18 11.42 -0.74 -15.66
C ALA A 18 10.04 -1.39 -15.88
N ALA A 19 9.97 -2.72 -15.78
CA ALA A 19 8.71 -3.46 -15.88
C ALA A 19 7.74 -3.11 -14.74
N LEU A 20 8.21 -3.06 -13.49
CA LEU A 20 7.39 -2.64 -12.34
C LEU A 20 6.92 -1.20 -12.48
N GLY A 21 7.80 -0.29 -12.92
CA GLY A 21 7.49 1.12 -13.11
C GLY A 21 6.48 1.33 -14.23
N TRP A 22 6.64 0.62 -15.34
CA TRP A 22 5.67 0.60 -16.44
C TRP A 22 4.33 0.02 -15.97
N ALA A 23 4.33 -1.12 -15.28
CA ALA A 23 3.13 -1.77 -14.79
C ALA A 23 2.36 -0.86 -13.81
N VAL A 24 3.06 -0.19 -12.88
CA VAL A 24 2.45 0.78 -11.98
C VAL A 24 1.97 2.02 -12.76
N ALA A 25 2.77 2.60 -13.65
CA ALA A 25 2.39 3.82 -14.35
C ALA A 25 1.21 3.64 -15.33
N ALA A 26 1.18 2.50 -16.04
CA ALA A 26 0.17 2.24 -17.07
C ALA A 26 -1.06 1.50 -16.52
N HIS A 27 -0.91 0.67 -15.49
CA HIS A 27 -1.93 -0.28 -15.07
C HIS A 27 -2.22 -0.27 -13.55
N GLN A 28 -1.88 0.79 -12.79
CA GLN A 28 -2.11 0.82 -11.34
C GLN A 28 -3.54 0.43 -10.93
N GLY A 29 -4.55 0.98 -11.62
CA GLY A 29 -5.95 0.70 -11.34
C GLY A 29 -6.32 -0.76 -11.61
N GLU A 30 -5.89 -1.29 -12.74
CA GLU A 30 -6.13 -2.69 -13.16
C GLU A 30 -5.40 -3.70 -12.26
N LEU A 31 -4.16 -3.41 -11.87
CA LEU A 31 -3.38 -4.26 -10.97
C LEU A 31 -3.98 -4.32 -9.57
N LEU A 32 -4.42 -3.18 -9.04
CA LEU A 32 -5.10 -3.13 -7.75
C LEU A 32 -6.45 -3.86 -7.83
N ASP A 33 -7.23 -3.63 -8.88
CA ASP A 33 -8.51 -4.31 -9.11
C ASP A 33 -8.32 -5.83 -9.24
N ALA A 34 -7.36 -6.29 -10.04
CA ALA A 34 -7.04 -7.71 -10.20
C ALA A 34 -6.57 -8.35 -8.88
N ALA A 35 -5.69 -7.69 -8.13
CA ALA A 35 -5.24 -8.17 -6.82
C ALA A 35 -6.39 -8.26 -5.82
N LEU A 36 -7.30 -7.28 -5.81
CA LEU A 36 -8.46 -7.30 -4.94
C LEU A 36 -9.47 -8.36 -5.37
N ARG A 37 -9.76 -8.54 -6.66
CA ARG A 37 -10.66 -9.59 -7.17
C ARG A 37 -10.13 -11.01 -6.92
N PHE A 38 -8.81 -11.19 -6.91
CA PHE A 38 -8.21 -12.48 -6.59
C PHE A 38 -8.46 -12.90 -5.14
N VAL A 39 -8.53 -11.92 -4.22
CA VAL A 39 -8.63 -12.18 -2.78
C VAL A 39 -10.06 -11.96 -2.25
N LEU A 40 -10.84 -11.10 -2.91
CA LEU A 40 -12.13 -10.60 -2.45
C LEU A 40 -13.23 -10.87 -3.50
N PRO A 41 -14.49 -11.10 -3.07
CA PRO A 41 -15.63 -11.17 -3.98
C PRO A 41 -15.81 -9.88 -4.80
N GLU A 42 -16.38 -9.96 -6.01
CA GLU A 42 -16.51 -8.80 -6.92
C GLU A 42 -17.20 -7.58 -6.29
N GLY A 43 -18.24 -7.77 -5.49
CA GLY A 43 -18.95 -6.67 -4.82
C GLY A 43 -18.14 -5.90 -3.77
N TRP A 44 -16.94 -6.38 -3.43
CA TRP A 44 -16.06 -5.77 -2.42
C TRP A 44 -14.97 -4.89 -2.97
N VAL A 45 -14.66 -5.02 -4.25
CA VAL A 45 -13.49 -4.32 -4.80
C VAL A 45 -13.58 -2.81 -4.62
N PRO A 46 -14.72 -2.14 -4.87
CA PRO A 46 -14.85 -0.70 -4.62
C PRO A 46 -14.63 -0.35 -3.14
N THR A 47 -15.21 -1.13 -2.23
CA THR A 47 -15.07 -0.93 -0.79
C THR A 47 -13.63 -1.10 -0.31
N ALA A 48 -12.97 -2.15 -0.80
CA ALA A 48 -11.58 -2.44 -0.46
C ALA A 48 -10.62 -1.41 -1.06
N GLN A 49 -10.91 -0.86 -2.24
CA GLN A 49 -10.16 0.27 -2.80
C GLN A 49 -10.27 1.50 -1.91
N VAL A 50 -11.48 1.87 -1.45
CA VAL A 50 -11.65 3.03 -0.56
C VAL A 50 -10.98 2.77 0.80
N PHE A 51 -11.08 1.56 1.34
CA PHE A 51 -10.40 1.20 2.60
C PHE A 51 -8.87 1.22 2.43
N ALA A 52 -8.34 0.65 1.35
CA ALA A 52 -6.93 0.68 1.04
C ALA A 52 -6.43 2.12 0.89
N GLN A 53 -7.16 2.99 0.18
CA GLN A 53 -6.81 4.39 0.03
C GLN A 53 -6.84 5.15 1.37
N GLY A 54 -7.86 4.92 2.21
CA GLY A 54 -7.95 5.50 3.54
C GLY A 54 -6.80 5.05 4.46
N TYR A 55 -6.57 3.74 4.53
CA TYR A 55 -5.48 3.15 5.32
C TYR A 55 -4.10 3.64 4.84
N VAL A 56 -3.88 3.70 3.51
CA VAL A 56 -2.66 4.24 2.92
C VAL A 56 -2.49 5.71 3.27
N ARG A 57 -3.56 6.51 3.26
CA ARG A 57 -3.50 7.92 3.63
C ARG A 57 -3.12 8.11 5.10
N ASP A 58 -3.76 7.38 6.00
CA ASP A 58 -3.56 7.53 7.45
C ASP A 58 -2.25 6.90 7.95
N HIS A 59 -1.71 5.94 7.19
CA HIS A 59 -0.46 5.24 7.52
C HIS A 59 0.60 5.35 6.42
N LEU A 60 0.57 6.42 5.62
CA LEU A 60 1.41 6.61 4.43
C LEU A 60 2.90 6.32 4.70
N PRO A 61 3.51 6.82 5.80
CA PRO A 61 4.92 6.54 6.07
C PRO A 61 5.22 5.05 6.32
N ALA A 62 4.32 4.33 7.00
CA ALA A 62 4.49 2.91 7.29
C ALA A 62 4.31 2.06 6.02
N VAL A 63 3.32 2.43 5.19
CA VAL A 63 3.06 1.77 3.91
C VAL A 63 4.21 1.99 2.93
N ILE A 64 4.73 3.22 2.80
CA ILE A 64 5.90 3.49 1.96
C ILE A 64 7.11 2.67 2.42
N ASN A 65 7.38 2.63 3.73
CA ASN A 65 8.49 1.83 4.26
C ASN A 65 8.33 0.34 3.93
N LEU A 66 7.11 -0.20 4.05
CA LEU A 66 6.83 -1.59 3.69
C LEU A 66 7.06 -1.84 2.19
N TRP A 67 6.53 -0.98 1.31
CA TRP A 67 6.70 -1.11 -0.14
C TRP A 67 8.15 -1.04 -0.57
N VAL A 68 8.87 -0.04 -0.06
CA VAL A 68 10.30 0.14 -0.32
C VAL A 68 11.09 -1.09 0.16
N SER A 69 10.75 -1.62 1.34
CA SER A 69 11.37 -2.85 1.86
C SER A 69 11.04 -4.07 1.01
N LEU A 70 9.79 -4.19 0.56
CA LEU A 70 9.34 -5.30 -0.28
C LEU A 70 10.05 -5.30 -1.63
N ILE A 71 10.13 -4.14 -2.30
CA ILE A 71 10.88 -4.00 -3.55
C ILE A 71 12.34 -4.41 -3.34
N ALA A 72 12.94 -3.94 -2.25
CA ALA A 72 14.34 -4.21 -1.96
C ALA A 72 14.67 -5.69 -1.70
N VAL A 73 13.67 -6.52 -1.37
CA VAL A 73 13.81 -7.97 -1.16
C VAL A 73 13.33 -8.77 -2.38
N VAL A 74 12.21 -8.38 -3.00
CA VAL A 74 11.61 -9.10 -4.14
C VAL A 74 12.48 -8.99 -5.38
N VAL A 75 13.05 -7.82 -5.67
CA VAL A 75 13.86 -7.64 -6.90
C VAL A 75 15.10 -8.54 -6.88
N PRO A 76 15.92 -8.59 -5.80
CA PRO A 76 17.00 -9.57 -5.68
C PRO A 76 16.55 -11.03 -5.70
N ALA A 77 15.38 -11.33 -5.11
CA ALA A 77 14.82 -12.68 -5.11
C ALA A 77 14.41 -13.13 -6.52
N VAL A 78 13.83 -12.26 -7.35
CA VAL A 78 13.47 -12.58 -8.76
C VAL A 78 14.72 -12.67 -9.64
N THR A 79 15.75 -11.87 -9.34
CA THR A 79 17.01 -11.84 -10.11
C THR A 79 18.10 -12.76 -9.52
N PHE A 80 17.73 -13.65 -8.60
CA PHE A 80 18.68 -14.48 -7.86
C PHE A 80 19.64 -15.33 -8.71
N PRO A 81 19.26 -15.91 -9.88
CA PRO A 81 20.20 -16.75 -10.64
C PRO A 81 21.38 -15.92 -11.16
N LEU A 82 21.10 -14.68 -11.59
CA LEU A 82 22.13 -13.75 -12.06
C LEU A 82 22.93 -13.17 -10.89
N LYS A 83 22.27 -12.88 -9.76
CA LYS A 83 22.90 -12.51 -8.48
C LYS A 83 23.95 -13.54 -8.06
N GLU A 84 23.58 -14.83 -8.11
CA GLU A 84 24.44 -15.95 -7.75
C GLU A 84 25.61 -16.13 -8.73
N ILE A 85 25.37 -16.05 -10.05
CA ILE A 85 26.45 -16.11 -11.06
C ILE A 85 27.44 -14.96 -10.89
N ALA A 86 26.94 -13.74 -10.67
CA ALA A 86 27.76 -12.55 -10.50
C ALA A 86 28.62 -12.64 -9.23
N SER A 87 28.02 -12.99 -8.09
CA SER A 87 28.75 -13.18 -6.83
C SER A 87 29.76 -14.33 -6.91
N ALA A 88 29.41 -15.49 -7.49
CA ALA A 88 30.33 -16.62 -7.61
C ALA A 88 31.55 -16.33 -8.51
N ARG A 89 31.35 -15.57 -9.60
CA ARG A 89 32.46 -15.13 -10.47
C ARG A 89 33.32 -14.07 -9.80
N TYR A 90 32.69 -13.15 -9.07
CA TYR A 90 33.40 -12.13 -8.30
C TYR A 90 34.23 -12.74 -7.17
N GLU A 91 33.67 -13.66 -6.38
CA GLU A 91 34.39 -14.37 -5.31
C GLU A 91 35.65 -15.04 -5.84
N ARG A 92 35.52 -15.83 -6.92
CA ARG A 92 36.66 -16.50 -7.56
C ARG A 92 37.73 -15.53 -8.02
N SER A 93 37.33 -14.38 -8.56
CA SER A 93 38.29 -13.37 -9.04
C SER A 93 38.97 -12.64 -7.88
N ALA A 94 38.22 -12.31 -6.83
CA ALA A 94 38.70 -11.51 -5.70
C ALA A 94 39.48 -12.32 -4.65
N ARG A 95 39.27 -13.64 -4.59
CA ARG A 95 39.94 -14.55 -3.64
C ARG A 95 40.99 -15.44 -4.31
N ALA A 96 41.16 -15.35 -5.63
CA ALA A 96 42.24 -16.02 -6.34
C ALA A 96 43.59 -15.67 -5.68
N GLY A 97 44.38 -16.68 -5.33
CA GLY A 97 45.68 -16.50 -4.68
C GLY A 97 45.63 -16.15 -3.19
N THR A 98 44.46 -16.08 -2.56
CA THR A 98 44.40 -15.94 -1.09
C THR A 98 44.76 -17.26 -0.42
N ALA A 99 45.78 -17.25 0.43
CA ALA A 99 46.20 -18.42 1.20
C ALA A 99 45.03 -19.01 2.02
N GLY A 100 44.84 -20.33 1.91
CA GLY A 100 43.80 -21.08 2.65
C GLY A 100 42.37 -20.90 2.13
N TRP A 101 42.15 -20.16 1.04
CA TRP A 101 40.84 -20.11 0.38
C TRP A 101 40.68 -21.31 -0.57
N THR A 102 39.59 -22.05 -0.40
CA THR A 102 39.19 -23.11 -1.32
C THR A 102 38.10 -22.62 -2.25
N PRO A 103 38.18 -22.92 -3.56
CA PRO A 103 37.12 -22.57 -4.48
C PRO A 103 35.82 -23.26 -4.07
N PRO A 104 34.68 -22.57 -4.21
CA PRO A 104 33.40 -23.16 -3.88
C PRO A 104 33.11 -24.39 -4.76
N PRO A 105 32.39 -25.39 -4.22
CA PRO A 105 31.92 -26.54 -4.98
C PRO A 105 30.93 -26.14 -6.09
N PRO A 106 30.55 -27.07 -6.98
CA PRO A 106 29.55 -26.81 -8.01
C PRO A 106 28.26 -26.22 -7.42
N GLN A 107 27.63 -25.32 -8.19
CA GLN A 107 26.40 -24.66 -7.75
C GLN A 107 25.30 -25.70 -7.46
N PRO A 108 24.50 -25.50 -6.40
CA PRO A 108 23.35 -26.36 -6.14
C PRO A 108 22.34 -26.30 -7.31
N PRO A 109 21.49 -27.33 -7.48
CA PRO A 109 20.44 -27.30 -8.51
C PRO A 109 19.55 -26.05 -8.38
N LEU A 110 19.14 -25.48 -9.52
CA LEU A 110 18.35 -24.24 -9.56
C LEU A 110 17.10 -24.32 -8.67
N MET A 111 16.37 -25.43 -8.70
CA MET A 111 15.16 -25.60 -7.89
C MET A 111 15.42 -25.50 -6.38
N LYS A 112 16.58 -25.97 -5.91
CA LYS A 112 16.95 -25.83 -4.50
C LYS A 112 17.15 -24.37 -4.13
N GLN A 113 17.83 -23.61 -5.01
CA GLN A 113 18.03 -22.18 -4.82
C GLN A 113 16.70 -21.40 -4.84
N VAL A 114 15.78 -21.75 -5.76
CA VAL A 114 14.42 -21.17 -5.81
C VAL A 114 13.70 -21.39 -4.48
N VAL A 115 13.73 -22.60 -3.93
CA VAL A 115 13.07 -22.93 -2.66
C VAL A 115 13.70 -22.15 -1.50
N GLU A 116 15.02 -22.01 -1.49
CA GLU A 116 15.73 -21.24 -0.46
C GLU A 116 15.36 -19.75 -0.53
N GLU A 117 15.36 -19.14 -1.71
CA GLU A 117 14.96 -17.73 -1.91
C GLU A 117 13.48 -17.50 -1.58
N ALA A 118 12.59 -18.42 -1.97
CA ALA A 118 11.17 -18.36 -1.58
C ALA A 118 10.99 -18.43 -0.06
N LEU A 119 11.76 -19.26 0.63
CA LEU A 119 11.75 -19.33 2.09
C LEU A 119 12.24 -18.04 2.74
N LEU A 120 13.32 -17.44 2.22
CA LEU A 120 13.81 -16.13 2.68
C LEU A 120 12.72 -15.06 2.56
N LEU A 121 12.03 -15.04 1.42
CA LEU A 121 10.92 -14.13 1.16
C LEU A 121 9.76 -14.33 2.15
N VAL A 122 9.37 -15.59 2.43
CA VAL A 122 8.32 -15.89 3.42
C VAL A 122 8.71 -15.42 4.81
N VAL A 123 9.96 -15.65 5.23
CA VAL A 123 10.48 -15.16 6.53
C VAL A 123 10.44 -13.64 6.59
N PHE A 124 10.89 -12.96 5.53
CA PHE A 124 10.82 -11.51 5.45
C PHE A 124 9.38 -11.00 5.55
N LEU A 125 8.44 -11.54 4.77
CA LEU A 125 7.03 -11.14 4.83
C LEU A 125 6.46 -11.34 6.24
N ALA A 126 6.71 -12.48 6.88
CA ALA A 126 6.21 -12.76 8.22
C ALA A 126 6.69 -11.72 9.24
N LEU A 127 7.99 -11.40 9.20
CA LEU A 127 8.60 -10.42 10.09
C LEU A 127 8.15 -8.98 9.77
N ALA A 128 8.07 -8.61 8.49
CA ALA A 128 7.65 -7.29 8.04
C ALA A 128 6.19 -7.01 8.39
N LEU A 129 5.31 -8.00 8.23
CA LEU A 129 3.89 -7.90 8.63
C LEU A 129 3.74 -7.79 10.14
N GLY A 130 4.54 -8.54 10.91
CA GLY A 130 4.59 -8.40 12.37
C GLY A 130 5.04 -7.01 12.80
N ALA A 131 6.08 -6.46 12.17
CA ALA A 131 6.57 -5.11 12.43
C ALA A 131 5.57 -4.02 12.01
N LEU A 132 4.87 -4.19 10.89
CA LEU A 132 3.79 -3.30 10.46
C LEU A 132 2.68 -3.25 11.51
N ARG A 133 2.26 -4.41 12.04
CA ARG A 133 1.25 -4.46 13.10
C ARG A 133 1.66 -3.64 14.32
N VAL A 134 2.89 -3.81 14.79
CA VAL A 134 3.41 -3.01 15.91
C VAL A 134 3.40 -1.52 15.56
N SER A 135 3.72 -1.18 14.30
CA SER A 135 3.73 0.22 13.82
C SER A 135 2.37 0.89 13.85
N VAL A 136 1.29 0.14 13.60
CA VAL A 136 -0.09 0.68 13.61
C VAL A 136 -0.79 0.54 14.96
N THR A 137 -0.14 -0.07 15.96
CA THR A 137 -0.69 -0.17 17.31
C THR A 137 -0.48 1.15 18.07
N PRO A 138 -1.54 1.74 18.67
CA PRO A 138 -1.43 2.97 19.45
C PRO A 138 -0.35 2.86 20.54
N GLY A 139 0.50 3.88 20.66
CA GLY A 139 1.62 3.90 21.62
C GLY A 139 2.86 3.11 21.20
N LEU A 140 2.79 2.24 20.18
CA LEU A 140 3.91 1.39 19.74
C LEU A 140 4.51 1.77 18.38
N ALA A 141 4.02 2.85 17.75
CA ALA A 141 4.43 3.24 16.41
C ALA A 141 5.96 3.38 16.22
N LYS A 142 6.66 3.97 17.20
CA LYS A 142 8.12 4.11 17.17
C LYS A 142 8.83 2.75 17.21
N LEU A 143 8.35 1.83 18.05
CA LEU A 143 8.89 0.48 18.13
C LEU A 143 8.66 -0.27 16.83
N GLY A 144 7.47 -0.17 16.24
CA GLY A 144 7.18 -0.79 14.94
C GLY A 144 8.06 -0.24 13.81
N GLY A 145 8.30 1.08 13.80
CA GLY A 145 9.25 1.69 12.88
C GLY A 145 10.67 1.15 13.04
N ALA A 146 11.15 1.03 14.29
CA ALA A 146 12.46 0.45 14.59
C ALA A 146 12.55 -1.03 14.19
N LEU A 147 11.50 -1.83 14.47
CA LEU A 147 11.42 -3.23 14.08
C LEU A 147 11.44 -3.39 12.56
N THR A 148 10.71 -2.54 11.82
CA THR A 148 10.71 -2.56 10.35
C THR A 148 12.12 -2.32 9.81
N TRP A 149 12.85 -1.38 10.40
CA TRP A 149 14.24 -1.10 10.03
C TRP A 149 15.19 -2.27 10.35
N VAL A 150 15.03 -2.90 11.52
CA VAL A 150 15.79 -4.09 11.90
C VAL A 150 15.51 -5.25 10.93
N VAL A 151 14.23 -5.50 10.61
CA VAL A 151 13.83 -6.54 9.67
C VAL A 151 14.42 -6.29 8.29
N LEU A 152 14.34 -5.05 7.77
CA LEU A 152 14.94 -4.69 6.49
C LEU A 152 16.46 -4.91 6.49
N SER A 153 17.15 -4.47 7.54
CA SER A 153 18.60 -4.61 7.68
C SER A 153 19.02 -6.08 7.73
N VAL A 154 18.37 -6.89 8.56
CA VAL A 154 18.65 -8.33 8.64
C VAL A 154 18.38 -9.02 7.31
N SER A 155 17.30 -8.64 6.63
CA SER A 155 16.94 -9.24 5.33
C SER A 155 17.98 -8.93 4.26
N PHE A 156 18.45 -7.68 4.19
CA PHE A 156 19.59 -7.31 3.33
C PHE A 156 20.84 -8.13 3.62
N ALA A 157 21.18 -8.29 4.90
CA ALA A 157 22.35 -9.06 5.28
C ALA A 157 22.21 -10.53 4.87
N VAL A 158 21.05 -11.13 5.11
CA VAL A 158 20.78 -12.51 4.71
C VAL A 158 20.80 -12.66 3.19
N ASP A 159 20.21 -11.73 2.44
CA ASP A 159 20.09 -11.79 0.99
C ASP A 159 21.44 -11.64 0.25
N PHE A 160 22.37 -10.84 0.78
CA PHE A 160 23.66 -10.59 0.14
C PHE A 160 24.86 -11.31 0.77
N LEU A 161 24.80 -11.71 2.05
CA LEU A 161 25.82 -12.57 2.70
C LEU A 161 25.49 -14.05 2.55
N GLY A 162 24.20 -14.40 2.64
CA GLY A 162 23.69 -15.77 2.66
C GLY A 162 24.07 -16.60 1.44
N PRO A 163 23.91 -16.12 0.19
CA PRO A 163 24.23 -16.90 -1.00
C PRO A 163 25.67 -17.40 -1.02
N THR A 164 26.63 -16.60 -0.57
CA THR A 164 28.03 -17.02 -0.47
C THR A 164 28.20 -18.14 0.56
N LEU A 165 27.55 -18.05 1.72
CA LEU A 165 27.60 -19.12 2.72
C LEU A 165 26.96 -20.42 2.20
N VAL A 166 25.78 -20.33 1.58
CA VAL A 166 25.06 -21.47 0.99
C VAL A 166 25.88 -22.15 -0.10
N ARG A 167 26.53 -21.38 -0.98
CA ARG A 167 27.45 -21.88 -2.01
C ARG A 167 28.56 -22.74 -1.43
N HIS A 168 29.05 -22.37 -0.24
CA HIS A 168 30.04 -23.15 0.50
C HIS A 168 29.44 -24.30 1.33
N HIS A 169 28.22 -24.73 1.02
CA HIS A 169 27.47 -25.78 1.71
C HIS A 169 27.19 -25.51 3.19
N VAL A 170 27.06 -24.24 3.58
CA VAL A 170 26.49 -23.89 4.88
C VAL A 170 24.98 -24.07 4.80
N SER A 171 24.37 -24.80 5.74
CA SER A 171 22.93 -25.00 5.75
C SER A 171 22.18 -23.68 5.97
N PRO A 172 20.97 -23.48 5.40
CA PRO A 172 20.20 -22.25 5.61
C PRO A 172 20.00 -21.92 7.10
N THR A 173 19.75 -22.92 7.94
CA THR A 173 19.67 -22.73 9.39
C THR A 173 20.96 -22.16 9.98
N ASP A 174 22.12 -22.63 9.54
CA ASP A 174 23.40 -22.16 10.05
C ASP A 174 23.77 -20.78 9.49
N VAL A 175 23.28 -20.42 8.30
CA VAL A 175 23.33 -19.03 7.80
C VAL A 175 22.61 -18.10 8.78
N TYR A 176 21.34 -18.39 9.10
CA TYR A 176 20.58 -17.57 10.05
C TYR A 176 21.20 -17.55 11.45
N ARG A 177 21.76 -18.66 11.93
CA ARG A 177 22.45 -18.68 13.23
C ARG A 177 23.74 -17.87 13.21
N THR A 178 24.49 -17.94 12.11
CA THR A 178 25.73 -17.17 11.93
C THR A 178 25.41 -15.69 11.91
N LEU A 179 24.47 -15.29 11.06
CA LEU A 179 24.14 -13.89 10.83
C LEU A 179 23.32 -13.30 11.99
N GLY A 180 22.34 -14.04 12.50
CA GLY A 180 21.37 -13.54 13.50
C GLY A 180 21.79 -13.74 14.95
N LEU A 181 22.56 -14.77 15.29
CA LEU A 181 22.90 -15.07 16.70
C LEU A 181 24.38 -14.90 17.02
N ARG A 182 25.27 -15.32 16.12
CA ARG A 182 26.72 -15.29 16.37
C ARG A 182 27.36 -13.98 15.98
N ARG A 183 26.87 -13.34 14.92
CA ARG A 183 27.37 -12.05 14.43
C ARG A 183 26.25 -11.05 14.15
N PRO A 184 25.30 -10.85 15.10
CA PRO A 184 24.15 -9.97 14.88
C PRO A 184 24.57 -8.55 14.52
N LEU A 185 25.61 -8.02 15.20
CA LEU A 185 26.12 -6.68 14.92
C LEU A 185 26.70 -6.55 13.51
N HIS A 186 27.44 -7.55 13.01
CA HIS A 186 27.97 -7.49 11.65
C HIS A 186 26.84 -7.50 10.62
N SER A 187 25.84 -8.37 10.80
CA SER A 187 24.69 -8.45 9.90
C SER A 187 23.87 -7.17 9.94
N LEU A 188 23.58 -6.63 11.13
CA LEU A 188 22.84 -5.39 11.28
C LEU A 188 23.58 -4.20 10.69
N VAL A 189 24.88 -4.05 10.94
CA VAL A 189 25.68 -2.95 10.38
C VAL A 189 25.78 -3.07 8.87
N PHE A 190 26.06 -4.27 8.35
CA PHE A 190 26.11 -4.50 6.90
C PHE A 190 24.77 -4.19 6.23
N GLY A 191 23.69 -4.74 6.79
CA GLY A 191 22.33 -4.54 6.30
C GLY A 191 21.91 -3.08 6.35
N ALA A 192 22.14 -2.41 7.47
CA ALA A 192 21.83 -1.00 7.66
C ALA A 192 22.61 -0.12 6.68
N ALA A 193 23.90 -0.38 6.47
CA ALA A 193 24.73 0.41 5.56
C ALA A 193 24.18 0.42 4.12
N TRP A 194 23.68 -0.73 3.64
CA TRP A 194 23.12 -0.86 2.30
C TRP A 194 21.63 -0.52 2.21
N ALA A 195 20.86 -0.73 3.29
CA ALA A 195 19.46 -0.34 3.33
C ALA A 195 19.25 1.17 3.53
N LEU A 196 20.24 1.90 4.08
CA LEU A 196 20.07 3.30 4.47
C LEU A 196 19.78 4.23 3.28
N PRO A 197 20.47 4.12 2.13
CA PRO A 197 20.13 4.90 0.95
C PRO A 197 18.71 4.65 0.46
N ILE A 198 18.25 3.39 0.52
CA ILE A 198 16.91 2.99 0.10
C ILE A 198 15.86 3.57 1.06
N TRP A 199 16.10 3.50 2.36
CA TRP A 199 15.21 4.09 3.37
C TRP A 199 15.17 5.61 3.28
N GLY A 200 16.32 6.27 3.08
CA GLY A 200 16.40 7.70 2.83
C GLY A 200 15.61 8.11 1.58
N MET A 201 15.69 7.32 0.53
CA MET A 201 14.87 7.51 -0.68
C MET A 201 13.37 7.37 -0.37
N GLY A 202 12.98 6.40 0.47
CA GLY A 202 11.60 6.25 0.95
C GLY A 202 11.06 7.50 1.65
N LYS A 203 11.91 8.27 2.35
CA LYS A 203 11.54 9.56 2.95
C LYS A 203 11.40 10.68 1.94
N ALA A 204 12.14 10.63 0.83
CA ALA A 204 12.07 11.62 -0.24
C ALA A 204 10.88 11.40 -1.18
N LEU A 205 10.40 10.15 -1.33
CA LEU A 205 9.32 9.78 -2.27
C LEU A 205 8.07 10.68 -2.20
N PRO A 206 7.52 11.08 -1.04
CA PRO A 206 6.34 11.94 -0.98
C PRO A 206 6.53 13.34 -1.60
N HIS A 207 7.78 13.78 -1.78
CA HIS A 207 8.12 15.10 -2.31
C HIS A 207 8.47 15.09 -3.80
N LEU A 208 8.44 13.92 -4.44
CA LEU A 208 8.80 13.74 -5.84
C LEU A 208 7.56 13.40 -6.66
N SER A 209 7.57 13.78 -7.94
CA SER A 209 6.57 13.23 -8.87
C SER A 209 6.74 11.71 -8.95
N PRO A 210 5.66 10.94 -9.18
CA PRO A 210 5.73 9.48 -9.20
C PRO A 210 6.81 8.93 -10.14
N THR A 211 6.94 9.51 -11.34
CA THR A 211 7.95 9.13 -12.34
C THR A 211 9.37 9.37 -11.85
N VAL A 212 9.64 10.55 -11.29
CA VAL A 212 10.98 10.89 -10.76
C VAL A 212 11.29 10.06 -9.53
N GLY A 213 10.32 9.90 -8.63
CA GLY A 213 10.45 9.07 -7.43
C GLY A 213 10.79 7.62 -7.77
N PHE A 214 10.11 7.04 -8.78
CA PHE A 214 10.37 5.68 -9.23
C PHE A 214 11.76 5.55 -9.89
N ALA A 215 12.12 6.46 -10.80
CA ALA A 215 13.42 6.45 -11.46
C ALA A 215 14.58 6.59 -10.45
N ALA A 216 14.44 7.51 -9.48
CA ALA A 216 15.41 7.69 -8.41
C ALA A 216 15.50 6.46 -7.50
N LEU A 217 14.36 5.84 -7.14
CA LEU A 217 14.35 4.59 -6.38
C LEU A 217 15.07 3.47 -7.13
N ALA A 218 14.83 3.30 -8.43
CA ALA A 218 15.52 2.32 -9.26
C ALA A 218 17.03 2.57 -9.31
N ALA A 219 17.45 3.83 -9.53
CA ALA A 219 18.86 4.21 -9.57
C ALA A 219 19.58 3.94 -8.23
N VAL A 220 18.95 4.31 -7.11
CA VAL A 220 19.47 4.03 -5.76
C VAL A 220 19.59 2.52 -5.53
N ASN A 221 18.56 1.74 -5.87
CA ASN A 221 18.60 0.28 -5.71
C ASN A 221 19.68 -0.38 -6.58
N LEU A 222 19.92 0.10 -7.81
CA LEU A 222 21.00 -0.43 -8.65
C LEU A 222 22.38 -0.24 -8.00
N GLY A 223 22.66 0.96 -7.50
CA GLY A 223 23.91 1.25 -6.80
C GLY A 223 24.05 0.42 -5.52
N VAL A 224 22.98 0.33 -4.73
CA VAL A 224 22.94 -0.47 -3.50
C VAL A 224 23.14 -1.94 -3.78
N PHE A 225 22.42 -2.54 -4.74
CA PHE A 225 22.54 -3.96 -5.05
C PHE A 225 23.92 -4.31 -5.61
N ALA A 226 24.50 -3.44 -6.44
CA ALA A 226 25.87 -3.63 -6.91
C ALA A 226 26.85 -3.69 -5.73
N GLY A 227 26.80 -2.69 -4.85
CA GLY A 227 27.70 -2.60 -3.71
C GLY A 227 27.47 -3.69 -2.67
N ALA A 228 26.21 -4.00 -2.34
CA ALA A 228 25.82 -5.05 -1.42
C ALA A 228 26.26 -6.43 -1.93
N LEU A 229 26.13 -6.71 -3.24
CA LEU A 229 26.60 -7.95 -3.84
C LEU A 229 28.10 -8.12 -3.68
N LEU A 230 28.89 -7.12 -4.05
CA LEU A 230 30.35 -7.19 -4.01
C LEU A 230 30.86 -7.28 -2.56
N SER A 231 30.44 -6.35 -1.70
CA SER A 231 30.86 -6.33 -0.31
C SER A 231 30.33 -7.53 0.47
N GLY A 232 29.09 -7.96 0.20
CA GLY A 232 28.47 -9.13 0.80
C GLY A 232 29.17 -10.43 0.42
N THR A 233 29.58 -10.56 -0.84
CA THR A 233 30.37 -11.72 -1.28
C THR A 233 31.70 -11.81 -0.53
N LEU A 234 32.42 -10.70 -0.38
CA LEU A 234 33.68 -10.68 0.36
C LEU A 234 33.48 -10.99 1.85
N ALA A 235 32.54 -10.31 2.49
CA ALA A 235 32.24 -10.48 3.90
C ALA A 235 31.75 -11.92 4.19
N GLY A 236 30.84 -12.44 3.37
CA GLY A 236 30.35 -13.81 3.44
C GLY A 236 31.46 -14.84 3.29
N SER A 237 32.37 -14.67 2.32
CA SER A 237 33.50 -15.60 2.12
C SER A 237 34.44 -15.68 3.32
N ARG A 238 34.53 -14.60 4.13
CA ARG A 238 35.32 -14.56 5.38
C ARG A 238 34.58 -15.20 6.56
N MET A 239 33.27 -15.39 6.45
CA MET A 239 32.42 -16.00 7.48
C MET A 239 32.26 -17.51 7.30
N VAL A 240 32.64 -18.09 6.16
CA VAL A 240 32.44 -19.51 5.83
C VAL A 240 33.02 -20.45 6.89
N SER A 241 34.27 -20.23 7.32
CA SER A 241 34.92 -21.09 8.31
C SER A 241 34.20 -21.06 9.66
N ALA A 242 33.82 -19.86 10.12
CA ALA A 242 33.06 -19.67 11.34
C ALA A 242 31.65 -20.29 11.26
N ALA A 243 31.00 -20.23 10.10
CA ALA A 243 29.69 -20.82 9.89
C ALA A 243 29.75 -22.35 9.87
N LYS A 244 30.76 -22.95 9.21
CA LYS A 244 30.96 -24.41 9.18
C LYS A 244 31.34 -25.00 10.55
N ALA A 245 31.97 -24.21 11.41
CA ALA A 245 32.31 -24.63 12.77
C ALA A 245 31.08 -24.72 13.72
N LEU A 246 29.89 -24.32 13.27
CA LEU A 246 28.69 -24.40 14.09
C LEU A 246 28.23 -25.84 14.29
N ARG A 247 28.08 -26.23 15.57
CA ARG A 247 27.42 -27.50 15.92
C ARG A 247 25.96 -27.49 15.46
N PRO A 248 25.41 -28.64 15.01
CA PRO A 248 24.00 -28.76 14.66
C PRO A 248 23.09 -28.23 15.78
N SER A 249 22.12 -27.39 15.43
CA SER A 249 21.15 -26.91 16.41
C SER A 249 20.19 -28.03 16.82
N ARG A 250 19.99 -28.20 18.14
CA ARG A 250 18.93 -29.06 18.69
C ARG A 250 17.54 -28.40 18.61
N PHE A 251 17.48 -27.10 18.35
CA PHE A 251 16.24 -26.29 18.36
C PHE A 251 15.73 -25.92 16.97
N LYS A 252 16.10 -26.67 15.92
CA LYS A 252 15.62 -26.41 14.55
C LYS A 252 14.08 -26.39 14.48
N GLY A 253 13.44 -27.34 15.17
CA GLY A 253 11.98 -27.42 15.22
C GLY A 253 11.33 -26.19 15.85
N LEU A 254 11.93 -25.61 16.90
CA LEU A 254 11.41 -24.41 17.55
C LEU A 254 11.43 -23.19 16.64
N GLY A 255 12.49 -23.02 15.83
CA GLY A 255 12.57 -21.94 14.85
C GLY A 255 11.46 -22.02 13.80
N TRP A 256 11.21 -23.22 13.29
CA TRP A 256 10.11 -23.48 12.34
C TRP A 256 8.73 -23.29 12.97
N ALA A 257 8.54 -23.78 14.20
CA ALA A 257 7.31 -23.57 14.94
C ALA A 257 7.05 -22.08 15.23
N ALA A 258 8.08 -21.31 15.55
CA ALA A 258 7.98 -19.86 15.73
C ALA A 258 7.61 -19.13 14.44
N LEU A 259 8.22 -19.50 13.30
CA LEU A 259 7.85 -18.94 11.99
C LEU A 259 6.40 -19.28 11.63
N LEU A 260 5.99 -20.54 11.77
CA LEU A 260 4.62 -20.96 11.51
C LEU A 260 3.63 -20.25 12.44
N GLY A 261 3.95 -20.14 13.73
CA GLY A 261 3.16 -19.39 14.70
C GLY A 261 3.02 -17.92 14.31
N LEU A 262 4.09 -17.27 13.87
CA LEU A 262 4.05 -15.89 13.39
C LEU A 262 3.21 -15.75 12.11
N LEU A 263 3.33 -16.67 11.16
CA LEU A 263 2.50 -16.69 9.95
C LEU A 263 1.02 -16.88 10.28
N LEU A 264 0.67 -17.85 11.12
CA LEU A 264 -0.70 -18.09 11.57
C LEU A 264 -1.25 -16.89 12.34
N TYR A 265 -0.44 -16.28 13.20
CA TYR A 265 -0.81 -15.09 13.95
C TYR A 265 -1.08 -13.88 13.05
N ASN A 266 -0.19 -13.62 12.08
CA ASN A 266 -0.39 -12.58 11.08
C ASN A 266 -1.65 -12.88 10.24
N GLY A 267 -1.81 -14.12 9.77
CA GLY A 267 -2.99 -14.55 9.01
C GLY A 267 -4.29 -14.37 9.78
N ALA A 268 -4.33 -14.76 11.06
CA ALA A 268 -5.48 -14.58 11.93
C ALA A 268 -5.76 -13.10 12.21
N TYR A 269 -4.72 -12.27 12.40
CA TYR A 269 -4.89 -10.84 12.65
C TYR A 269 -5.41 -10.09 11.42
N PHE A 270 -4.72 -10.20 10.28
CA PHE A 270 -5.14 -9.52 9.06
C PHE A 270 -6.45 -10.12 8.53
N GLY A 271 -6.63 -11.44 8.60
CA GLY A 271 -7.90 -12.09 8.29
C GLY A 271 -9.03 -11.67 9.23
N GLY A 272 -8.72 -11.45 10.51
CA GLY A 272 -9.63 -10.87 11.49
C GLY A 272 -10.00 -9.42 11.19
N ALA A 273 -9.05 -8.60 10.74
CA ALA A 273 -9.29 -7.22 10.30
C ALA A 273 -10.17 -7.19 9.04
N VAL A 274 -9.90 -8.06 8.06
CA VAL A 274 -10.73 -8.24 6.86
C VAL A 274 -12.12 -8.75 7.25
N ARG A 275 -12.23 -9.67 8.21
CA ARG A 275 -13.51 -10.20 8.70
C ARG A 275 -14.29 -9.17 9.54
N ALA A 276 -13.60 -8.36 10.34
CA ALA A 276 -14.19 -7.28 11.12
C ALA A 276 -14.70 -6.18 10.19
N ALA A 277 -13.91 -5.82 9.16
CA ALA A 277 -14.40 -5.03 8.05
C ALA A 277 -15.63 -5.70 7.43
N TRP A 278 -15.56 -7.00 7.10
CA TRP A 278 -16.69 -7.76 6.52
C TRP A 278 -17.99 -7.71 7.31
N HIS A 279 -17.89 -7.75 8.63
CA HIS A 279 -19.05 -7.72 9.53
C HIS A 279 -19.50 -6.30 9.89
N ALA A 280 -18.59 -5.32 9.92
CA ALA A 280 -18.91 -3.93 10.22
C ALA A 280 -19.45 -3.14 9.01
N THR A 281 -19.28 -3.66 7.79
CA THR A 281 -19.60 -2.92 6.56
C THR A 281 -20.83 -3.37 5.75
N PRO A 282 -21.93 -3.91 6.33
CA PRO A 282 -23.19 -3.96 5.59
C PRO A 282 -23.56 -2.60 4.98
N VAL A 283 -23.24 -1.50 5.69
CA VAL A 283 -23.34 -0.11 5.20
C VAL A 283 -22.60 0.15 3.88
N LEU A 284 -21.41 -0.45 3.69
CA LEU A 284 -20.60 -0.26 2.47
C LEU A 284 -21.08 -1.14 1.32
N LYS A 285 -21.85 -2.17 1.64
CA LYS A 285 -22.53 -3.03 0.66
C LYS A 285 -23.87 -2.44 0.26
N CYS A 286 -24.40 -1.46 0.99
CA CYS A 286 -25.60 -0.75 0.58
C CYS A 286 -25.33 0.03 -0.70
N THR A 287 -26.31 0.04 -1.61
CA THR A 287 -26.27 0.94 -2.76
C THR A 287 -26.94 2.26 -2.37
N TRP A 288 -26.23 3.36 -2.57
CA TRP A 288 -26.67 4.72 -2.24
C TRP A 288 -27.01 5.43 -3.53
N ARG A 289 -28.28 5.83 -3.71
CA ARG A 289 -28.75 6.47 -4.93
C ARG A 289 -29.43 7.80 -4.59
N PRO A 290 -28.93 8.94 -5.08
CA PRO A 290 -29.66 10.19 -4.96
C PRO A 290 -30.94 10.14 -5.79
N VAL A 291 -32.07 10.51 -5.20
CA VAL A 291 -33.36 10.61 -5.87
C VAL A 291 -33.44 11.99 -6.51
N LEU A 292 -32.99 12.10 -7.76
CA LEU A 292 -32.89 13.40 -8.45
C LEU A 292 -34.23 14.14 -8.58
N SER A 293 -35.34 13.40 -8.60
CA SER A 293 -36.68 13.99 -8.65
C SER A 293 -37.11 14.68 -7.35
N SER A 294 -36.44 14.44 -6.22
CA SER A 294 -36.71 15.13 -4.96
C SER A 294 -35.74 16.27 -4.66
N VAL A 295 -34.92 16.67 -5.64
CA VAL A 295 -34.06 17.83 -5.51
C VAL A 295 -34.91 19.10 -5.45
N ASP A 296 -34.86 19.78 -4.31
CA ASP A 296 -35.52 21.05 -4.04
C ASP A 296 -34.50 22.11 -3.60
N TRP A 297 -34.72 23.35 -3.99
CA TRP A 297 -33.81 24.47 -3.77
C TRP A 297 -34.59 25.67 -3.26
N ALA A 298 -34.32 26.08 -2.02
CA ALA A 298 -34.84 27.31 -1.46
C ALA A 298 -33.81 28.43 -1.62
N LEU A 299 -34.24 29.53 -2.22
CA LEU A 299 -33.42 30.73 -2.40
C LEU A 299 -33.08 31.37 -1.05
N PRO A 300 -31.94 32.10 -0.96
CA PRO A 300 -31.56 32.81 0.24
C PRO A 300 -32.64 33.80 0.69
N GLY A 301 -32.95 33.79 1.98
CA GLY A 301 -33.82 34.79 2.59
C GLY A 301 -33.04 36.05 2.96
N LEU A 302 -33.76 37.15 3.24
CA LEU A 302 -33.14 38.39 3.72
C LEU A 302 -32.39 38.22 5.06
N THR A 303 -32.80 37.23 5.87
CA THR A 303 -32.22 36.93 7.19
C THR A 303 -31.25 35.74 7.19
N ASP A 304 -31.28 34.91 6.15
CA ASP A 304 -30.41 33.74 5.99
C ASP A 304 -29.88 33.71 4.55
N PRO A 305 -28.64 34.18 4.31
CA PRO A 305 -28.06 34.26 2.98
C PRO A 305 -27.65 32.88 2.41
N SER A 306 -27.95 31.78 3.10
CA SER A 306 -27.65 30.44 2.61
C SER A 306 -28.70 29.94 1.61
N LEU A 307 -28.23 29.29 0.54
CA LEU A 307 -29.07 28.54 -0.38
C LEU A 307 -29.30 27.15 0.23
N ARG A 308 -30.56 26.76 0.44
CA ARG A 308 -30.89 25.45 1.03
C ARG A 308 -31.16 24.45 -0.08
N LEU A 309 -30.27 23.48 -0.22
CA LEU A 309 -30.42 22.34 -1.12
C LEU A 309 -30.99 21.16 -0.34
N ARG A 310 -32.09 20.58 -0.82
CA ARG A 310 -32.70 19.38 -0.27
C ARG A 310 -32.77 18.30 -1.34
N PHE A 311 -32.49 17.06 -0.98
CA PHE A 311 -32.69 15.90 -1.86
C PHE A 311 -32.78 14.64 -1.01
N ASP A 312 -33.43 13.61 -1.53
CA ASP A 312 -33.46 12.31 -0.85
C ASP A 312 -32.35 11.39 -1.35
N VAL A 313 -31.89 10.50 -0.49
CA VAL A 313 -31.02 9.39 -0.84
C VAL A 313 -31.77 8.08 -0.56
N GLU A 314 -31.98 7.29 -1.60
CA GLU A 314 -32.42 5.90 -1.49
C GLU A 314 -31.23 5.02 -1.13
N ILE A 315 -31.42 4.19 -0.11
CA ILE A 315 -30.40 3.30 0.41
C ILE A 315 -30.99 1.90 0.38
N HIS A 316 -30.42 1.05 -0.47
CA HIS A 316 -30.81 -0.34 -0.56
C HIS A 316 -29.74 -1.22 0.08
N ASN A 317 -30.14 -2.09 1.00
CA ASN A 317 -29.25 -3.08 1.60
C ASN A 317 -29.42 -4.43 0.90
N PRO A 318 -28.54 -4.81 -0.04
CA PRO A 318 -28.63 -6.08 -0.74
C PRO A 318 -28.16 -7.27 0.12
N THR A 319 -27.72 -7.04 1.36
CA THR A 319 -27.10 -8.07 2.19
C THR A 319 -28.15 -8.82 3.02
N GLY A 320 -27.82 -10.05 3.44
CA GLY A 320 -28.64 -10.82 4.37
C GLY A 320 -28.55 -10.38 5.84
N ARG A 321 -28.06 -9.17 6.12
CA ARG A 321 -27.87 -8.66 7.50
C ARG A 321 -28.31 -7.20 7.60
N THR A 322 -28.86 -6.80 8.74
CA THR A 322 -29.21 -5.40 8.99
C THR A 322 -27.96 -4.53 8.94
N ALA A 323 -28.02 -3.44 8.17
CA ALA A 323 -26.98 -2.45 8.11
C ALA A 323 -27.24 -1.35 9.13
N GLN A 324 -26.35 -1.22 10.12
CA GLN A 324 -26.36 -0.09 11.04
C GLN A 324 -25.57 1.06 10.43
N VAL A 325 -26.30 2.12 10.12
CA VAL A 325 -25.79 3.36 9.55
C VAL A 325 -25.53 4.32 10.72
N GLY A 326 -24.26 4.57 11.04
CA GLY A 326 -23.86 5.45 12.15
C GLY A 326 -24.08 6.95 11.86
N ASP A 327 -23.45 7.83 12.65
CA ASP A 327 -23.46 9.28 12.42
C ASP A 327 -22.70 9.63 11.13
N ASN A 328 -23.41 9.86 10.02
CA ASN A 328 -22.75 10.17 8.75
C ASN A 328 -22.74 11.66 8.49
N THR A 329 -21.79 12.10 7.69
CA THR A 329 -21.75 13.48 7.20
C THR A 329 -21.85 13.46 5.68
N VAL A 330 -22.78 14.22 5.11
CA VAL A 330 -22.79 14.50 3.67
C VAL A 330 -22.11 15.84 3.46
N THR A 331 -21.07 15.85 2.62
CA THR A 331 -20.29 17.05 2.30
C THR A 331 -20.45 17.35 0.82
N LEU A 332 -20.75 18.61 0.51
CA LEU A 332 -20.75 19.15 -0.84
C LEU A 332 -19.42 19.84 -1.09
N TYR A 333 -18.74 19.43 -2.16
CA TYR A 333 -17.50 20.02 -2.63
C TYR A 333 -17.74 20.89 -3.87
N HIS A 334 -16.95 21.95 -4.04
CA HIS A 334 -16.84 22.73 -5.26
C HIS A 334 -15.36 22.97 -5.56
N LYS A 335 -14.90 22.56 -6.74
CA LYS A 335 -13.48 22.71 -7.17
C LYS A 335 -12.48 22.15 -6.14
N GLY A 336 -12.86 21.06 -5.46
CA GLY A 336 -12.03 20.39 -4.45
C GLY A 336 -12.14 20.96 -3.03
N GLU A 337 -12.83 22.09 -2.83
CA GLU A 337 -13.05 22.66 -1.49
C GLU A 337 -14.42 22.28 -0.93
N ALA A 338 -14.48 21.94 0.36
CA ALA A 338 -15.73 21.64 1.04
C ALA A 338 -16.56 22.93 1.22
N VAL A 339 -17.71 23.00 0.56
CA VAL A 339 -18.61 24.16 0.60
C VAL A 339 -19.54 24.10 1.80
N THR A 340 -20.07 22.92 2.11
CA THR A 340 -20.96 22.70 3.24
C THR A 340 -21.02 21.23 3.62
N ALA A 341 -21.45 20.94 4.85
CA ALA A 341 -21.62 19.60 5.35
C ALA A 341 -22.86 19.52 6.26
N THR A 342 -23.60 18.42 6.18
CA THR A 342 -24.73 18.13 7.07
C THR A 342 -24.60 16.74 7.66
N ARG A 343 -25.13 16.54 8.86
CA ARG A 343 -25.12 15.22 9.51
C ARG A 343 -26.41 14.46 9.21
N ILE A 344 -26.27 13.17 8.90
CA ILE A 344 -27.38 12.23 8.87
C ILE A 344 -27.36 11.49 10.21
N PRO A 345 -28.45 11.53 10.99
CA PRO A 345 -28.53 10.80 12.26
C PRO A 345 -28.45 9.29 12.01
N PRO A 346 -28.10 8.47 13.01
CA PRO A 346 -27.98 7.03 12.85
C PRO A 346 -29.32 6.38 12.50
N PHE A 347 -29.29 5.33 11.69
CA PHE A 347 -30.47 4.52 11.37
C PHE A 347 -30.09 3.10 10.95
N GLU A 348 -31.08 2.23 10.83
CA GLU A 348 -30.89 0.87 10.36
C GLU A 348 -31.56 0.64 9.00
N VAL A 349 -30.97 -0.23 8.20
CA VAL A 349 -31.54 -0.73 6.94
C VAL A 349 -31.60 -2.24 7.02
N ALA A 350 -32.81 -2.79 7.14
CA ALA A 350 -33.02 -4.24 7.23
C ALA A 350 -32.51 -4.99 5.97
N PRO A 351 -32.23 -6.30 6.06
CA PRO A 351 -31.83 -7.11 4.92
C PRO A 351 -32.83 -6.98 3.75
N GLY A 352 -32.33 -6.73 2.53
CA GLY A 352 -33.15 -6.58 1.32
C GLY A 352 -33.98 -5.29 1.26
N ALA A 353 -34.03 -4.49 2.33
CA ALA A 353 -34.87 -3.30 2.40
C ALA A 353 -34.32 -2.13 1.58
N ARG A 354 -35.21 -1.19 1.28
CA ARG A 354 -34.90 0.14 0.76
C ARG A 354 -35.41 1.19 1.74
N VAL A 355 -34.56 2.15 2.08
CA VAL A 355 -34.91 3.25 2.98
C VAL A 355 -34.54 4.56 2.31
N THR A 356 -35.44 5.53 2.36
CA THR A 356 -35.21 6.87 1.82
C THR A 356 -34.91 7.84 2.95
N ARG A 357 -33.83 8.61 2.83
CA ARG A 357 -33.42 9.60 3.83
C ARG A 357 -33.31 11.00 3.21
N PRO A 358 -34.00 12.00 3.76
CA PRO A 358 -33.87 13.37 3.30
C PRO A 358 -32.54 13.97 3.74
N ILE A 359 -31.85 14.63 2.83
CA ILE A 359 -30.61 15.37 3.04
C ILE A 359 -30.90 16.85 2.84
N ALA A 360 -30.49 17.69 3.80
CA ALA A 360 -30.60 19.13 3.72
C ALA A 360 -29.23 19.78 3.92
N LEU A 361 -28.77 20.51 2.91
CA LEU A 361 -27.49 21.22 2.89
C LEU A 361 -27.74 22.72 2.84
N ALA A 362 -27.05 23.48 3.69
CA ALA A 362 -27.05 24.95 3.66
C ALA A 362 -25.77 25.41 2.96
N VAL A 363 -25.88 25.86 1.72
CA VAL A 363 -24.77 26.30 0.89
C VAL A 363 -24.62 27.81 1.05
N ARG A 364 -23.49 28.29 1.56
CA ARG A 364 -23.16 29.72 1.51
C ARG A 364 -22.64 30.02 0.11
N PRO A 365 -23.33 30.84 -0.70
CA PRO A 365 -22.84 31.14 -2.04
C PRO A 365 -21.56 31.98 -1.93
N GLN A 366 -20.49 31.58 -2.61
CA GLN A 366 -19.32 32.46 -2.77
C GLN A 366 -19.76 33.77 -3.45
N ALA A 367 -19.09 34.89 -3.16
CA ALA A 367 -19.54 36.24 -3.56
C ALA A 367 -19.90 36.38 -5.06
N GLY A 368 -19.26 35.61 -5.95
CA GLY A 368 -19.59 35.58 -7.39
C GLY A 368 -20.80 34.72 -7.79
N LEU A 369 -21.17 33.71 -6.99
CA LEU A 369 -22.31 32.81 -7.22
C LEU A 369 -23.62 33.40 -6.73
N LEU A 370 -23.61 34.21 -5.67
CA LEU A 370 -24.80 34.88 -5.14
C LEU A 370 -25.38 35.85 -6.19
N GLY A 371 -24.52 36.62 -6.87
CA GLY A 371 -24.92 37.47 -8.00
C GLY A 371 -25.50 36.69 -9.18
N LYS A 372 -25.01 35.46 -9.45
CA LYS A 372 -25.55 34.59 -10.50
C LYS A 372 -26.88 33.94 -10.10
N ALA A 373 -27.00 33.48 -8.86
CA ALA A 373 -28.22 32.88 -8.31
C ALA A 373 -29.37 33.89 -8.20
N VAL A 374 -29.07 35.14 -7.81
CA VAL A 374 -30.05 36.24 -7.80
C VAL A 374 -30.47 36.60 -9.22
N LYS A 375 -29.54 36.67 -10.18
CA LYS A 375 -29.87 36.87 -11.60
C LYS A 375 -30.72 35.73 -12.17
N PHE A 376 -30.42 34.48 -11.81
CA PHE A 376 -31.19 33.30 -12.21
C PHE A 376 -32.61 33.34 -11.63
N ALA A 377 -32.74 33.58 -10.33
CA ALA A 377 -34.03 33.68 -9.65
C ALA A 377 -34.89 34.82 -10.21
N ALA A 378 -34.27 35.98 -10.47
CA ALA A 378 -34.94 37.11 -11.09
C ALA A 378 -35.40 36.80 -12.52
N ALA A 379 -34.61 36.07 -13.31
CA ALA A 379 -34.98 35.63 -14.66
C ALA A 379 -36.07 34.55 -14.64
N ALA A 380 -35.98 33.56 -13.75
CA ALA A 380 -36.96 32.49 -13.60
C ALA A 380 -38.34 33.02 -13.20
N ARG A 381 -38.36 34.08 -12.37
CA ARG A 381 -39.59 34.77 -11.95
C ARG A 381 -40.19 35.66 -13.04
N ARG A 382 -39.37 36.16 -13.97
CA ARG A 382 -39.81 37.06 -15.06
C ARG A 382 -40.25 36.30 -16.31
N ASP A 383 -39.46 35.31 -16.70
CA ASP A 383 -39.56 34.68 -18.03
C ASP A 383 -40.05 33.22 -17.96
N GLY A 384 -40.22 32.68 -16.76
CA GLY A 384 -40.53 31.27 -16.51
C GLY A 384 -39.29 30.40 -16.28
N LEU A 385 -39.48 29.24 -15.65
CA LEU A 385 -38.38 28.36 -15.23
C LEU A 385 -37.56 27.86 -16.43
N TRP A 386 -38.23 27.50 -17.53
CA TRP A 386 -37.60 26.83 -18.69
C TRP A 386 -36.66 27.75 -19.47
N SER A 387 -37.07 29.00 -19.69
CA SER A 387 -36.31 30.07 -20.37
C SER A 387 -35.11 30.53 -19.53
N ALA A 388 -35.28 30.70 -18.21
CA ALA A 388 -34.19 31.02 -17.29
C ALA A 388 -33.13 29.92 -17.18
N THR A 389 -33.57 28.66 -17.27
CA THR A 389 -32.69 27.48 -17.30
C THR A 389 -31.87 27.44 -18.59
N LYS A 390 -32.49 27.73 -19.75
CA LYS A 390 -31.82 27.76 -21.06
C LYS A 390 -30.80 28.90 -21.17
N ALA A 391 -31.13 30.09 -20.65
CA ALA A 391 -30.24 31.26 -20.66
C ALA A 391 -29.02 31.12 -19.74
N ASN A 392 -29.16 30.38 -18.63
CA ASN A 392 -28.07 30.18 -17.67
C ASN A 392 -27.36 28.83 -17.81
N ALA A 393 -27.82 27.93 -18.68
CA ALA A 393 -27.23 26.62 -18.93
C ALA A 393 -25.74 26.68 -19.29
N ALA A 394 -25.30 27.72 -20.02
CA ALA A 394 -23.89 27.95 -20.36
C ALA A 394 -23.04 28.37 -19.13
N SER A 395 -23.64 29.04 -18.15
CA SER A 395 -22.96 29.45 -16.90
C SER A 395 -22.98 28.35 -15.82
N LEU A 396 -23.97 27.45 -15.90
CA LEU A 396 -24.10 26.22 -15.12
C LEU A 396 -23.38 25.03 -15.77
N ALA A 397 -22.69 25.23 -16.89
CA ALA A 397 -21.85 24.21 -17.54
C ALA A 397 -20.63 23.82 -16.68
N ASP A 398 -20.31 24.59 -15.63
CA ASP A 398 -19.34 24.24 -14.56
C ASP A 398 -19.88 23.15 -13.61
N LYS A 399 -20.94 22.42 -14.01
CA LYS A 399 -21.55 21.29 -13.29
C LYS A 399 -20.57 20.15 -12.97
N THR A 400 -19.46 20.04 -13.70
CA THR A 400 -18.36 19.10 -13.42
C THR A 400 -17.55 19.48 -12.18
N ALA A 401 -17.78 20.65 -11.58
CA ALA A 401 -17.00 21.13 -10.44
C ALA A 401 -17.60 20.77 -9.07
N TYR A 402 -18.83 20.27 -9.00
CA TYR A 402 -19.48 19.90 -7.74
C TYR A 402 -19.50 18.40 -7.53
N ARG A 403 -19.11 17.96 -6.33
CA ARG A 403 -19.08 16.54 -5.94
C ARG A 403 -19.74 16.38 -4.58
N VAL A 404 -20.59 15.38 -4.41
CA VAL A 404 -21.18 15.06 -3.10
C VAL A 404 -20.52 13.81 -2.55
N GLU A 405 -20.04 13.90 -1.31
CA GLU A 405 -19.41 12.79 -0.63
C GLU A 405 -20.14 12.46 0.68
N LEU A 406 -20.33 11.17 0.93
CA LEU A 406 -20.83 10.62 2.18
C LEU A 406 -19.64 10.14 3.02
N ALA A 407 -19.39 10.77 4.16
CA ALA A 407 -18.41 10.35 5.13
C ALA A 407 -19.05 9.45 6.20
N LEU A 408 -18.60 8.20 6.26
CA LEU A 408 -18.99 7.19 7.24
C LEU A 408 -17.92 7.10 8.34
N PRO A 409 -18.28 7.20 9.63
CA PRO A 409 -17.33 7.03 10.72
C PRO A 409 -16.89 5.56 10.83
N LEU A 410 -15.58 5.34 10.93
CA LEU A 410 -14.97 4.04 11.20
C LEU A 410 -14.17 4.10 12.51
N PRO A 411 -13.97 2.97 13.21
CA PRO A 411 -13.13 2.93 14.42
C PRO A 411 -11.71 3.47 14.22
N THR A 412 -11.20 3.43 12.98
CA THR A 412 -9.86 3.88 12.60
C THR A 412 -9.84 5.21 11.84
N GLY A 413 -10.98 5.86 11.58
CA GLY A 413 -11.02 7.08 10.75
C GLY A 413 -12.39 7.41 10.16
N ARG A 414 -12.42 7.96 8.94
CA ARG A 414 -13.65 8.23 8.18
C ARG A 414 -13.51 7.66 6.77
N LEU A 415 -14.52 6.91 6.32
CA LEU A 415 -14.60 6.45 4.93
C LEU A 415 -15.42 7.43 4.11
N VAL A 416 -14.88 7.88 2.99
CA VAL A 416 -15.54 8.86 2.13
C VAL A 416 -16.03 8.16 0.85
N LEU A 417 -17.33 8.12 0.65
CA LEU A 417 -17.98 7.54 -0.51
C LEU A 417 -18.51 8.66 -1.43
N PRO A 418 -18.01 8.80 -2.67
CA PRO A 418 -18.70 9.61 -3.66
C PRO A 418 -20.12 9.06 -3.91
N LEU A 419 -21.11 9.96 -3.97
CA LEU A 419 -22.46 9.61 -4.40
C LEU A 419 -22.52 9.75 -5.92
N TYR A 420 -22.92 8.70 -6.62
CA TYR A 420 -23.07 8.69 -8.07
C TYR A 420 -24.54 8.68 -8.47
N ASP A 421 -24.87 9.28 -9.61
CA ASP A 421 -26.18 9.12 -10.23
C ASP A 421 -26.41 7.67 -10.70
N GLY A 422 -27.66 7.34 -11.07
CA GLY A 422 -28.02 6.02 -11.59
C GLY A 422 -27.30 5.61 -12.89
N ALA A 423 -26.56 6.53 -13.52
CA ALA A 423 -25.73 6.32 -14.70
C ALA A 423 -24.22 6.26 -14.38
N GLY A 424 -23.83 6.27 -13.11
CA GLY A 424 -22.45 6.16 -12.65
C GLY A 424 -21.63 7.45 -12.72
N LYS A 425 -22.26 8.63 -12.85
CA LYS A 425 -21.56 9.92 -12.82
C LYS A 425 -21.56 10.52 -11.40
N PRO A 426 -20.40 10.97 -10.89
CA PRO A 426 -20.27 11.52 -9.54
C PRO A 426 -20.95 12.88 -9.35
#